data_AF-A0A7S1NBI1-F1
#
_entry.id   AF-A0A7S1NBI1-F1
#
_cell.length_a   1.000
_cell.length_b   1.000
_cell.length_c   1.000
_cell.angle_alpha   90.00
_cell.angle_beta   90.00
_cell.angle_gamma   90.00
#
_symmetry.space_group_name_H-M   'P 1'
#
loop_
_entity.id
_entity.type
_entity.pdbx_description
1 polymer ?
#
loop_
_entity_poly.entity_id
_entity_poly.type
_entity_poly.pdbx_seq_one_letter_code
_entity_poly.pdbx_strand_id
1 'polypeptide(L)'
;HNMFEGMIWFLMPVSLIVANDTFAYICGRSFGRHSLIRLSPKKTWEGFIGAAVLTIVWGFYFSWQLSFWELMVCPKESLASANSCEPSPMFLPRQYPVPSVAE
;
A
#
# COMPACT_ATOMS: atom_id res chain seq x y z
N HIS A 1 11.00 -15.59 -1.25
CA HIS A 1 10.06 -16.05 -2.29
C HIS A 1 9.13 -14.94 -2.80
N ASN A 2 8.70 -13.96 -2.00
CA ASN A 2 7.74 -12.93 -2.46
C ASN A 2 8.24 -12.00 -3.59
N MET A 3 9.55 -11.76 -3.69
CA MET A 3 10.13 -10.86 -4.71
C MET A 3 10.15 -11.42 -6.14
N PHE A 4 10.08 -12.75 -6.28
CA PHE A 4 10.09 -13.42 -7.60
C PHE A 4 8.67 -13.59 -8.18
N GLU A 5 7.65 -13.53 -7.31
CA GLU A 5 6.22 -13.60 -7.67
C GLU A 5 5.69 -12.28 -8.28
N GLY A 6 6.49 -11.20 -8.25
CA GLY A 6 6.15 -9.90 -8.82
C GLY A 6 6.79 -8.74 -8.05
N MET A 7 7.16 -7.66 -8.76
CA MET A 7 7.78 -6.46 -8.16
C MET A 7 6.84 -5.74 -7.19
N ILE A 8 5.53 -5.94 -7.32
CA ILE A 8 4.49 -5.38 -6.44
C ILE A 8 4.74 -5.70 -4.96
N TRP A 9 5.19 -6.91 -4.63
CA TRP A 9 5.43 -7.34 -3.25
C TRP A 9 6.60 -6.64 -2.59
N PHE A 10 7.50 -6.06 -3.38
CA PHE A 10 8.60 -5.24 -2.89
C PHE A 10 8.25 -3.75 -2.87
N LEU A 11 7.67 -3.25 -3.96
CA LEU A 11 7.38 -1.82 -4.11
C LEU A 11 6.25 -1.33 -3.18
N MET A 12 5.23 -2.16 -2.94
CA MET A 12 4.11 -1.77 -2.11
C MET A 12 4.55 -1.49 -0.65
N PRO A 13 5.25 -2.39 0.06
CA PRO A 13 5.71 -2.11 1.42
C PRO A 13 6.67 -0.90 1.50
N VAL A 14 7.60 -0.79 0.55
CA VAL A 14 8.55 0.34 0.51
C VAL A 14 7.81 1.66 0.35
N SER A 15 6.83 1.73 -0.57
CA SER A 15 6.04 2.93 -0.78
C SER A 15 5.22 3.33 0.46
N LEU A 16 4.67 2.35 1.19
CA LEU A 16 3.86 2.60 2.39
C LEU A 16 4.71 3.19 3.51
N ILE A 17 5.94 2.71 3.71
CA ILE A 17 6.85 3.24 4.73
C ILE A 17 7.20 4.70 4.40
N VAL A 18 7.58 4.98 3.15
CA VAL A 18 7.94 6.33 2.70
C VAL A 18 6.73 7.28 2.77
N ALA A 19 5.55 6.82 2.33
CA ALA A 19 4.31 7.60 2.38
C ALA A 19 3.92 7.91 3.83
N ASN A 20 4.02 6.93 4.74
CA ASN A 20 3.71 7.13 6.15
C ASN A 20 4.59 8.20 6.81
N ASP A 21 5.90 8.17 6.57
CA ASP A 21 6.81 9.20 7.10
C ASP A 21 6.53 10.58 6.51
N THR A 22 6.22 10.63 5.20
CA THR A 22 5.87 11.88 4.50
C THR A 22 4.56 12.47 5.03
N PHE A 23 3.53 11.66 5.20
CA PHE A 23 2.24 12.10 5.73
C PHE A 23 2.32 12.47 7.21
N ALA A 24 3.11 11.75 8.02
CA ALA A 24 3.36 12.12 9.40
C ALA A 24 4.03 13.49 9.51
N TYR A 25 4.97 13.79 8.61
CA TYR A 25 5.58 15.12 8.53
C TYR A 25 4.60 16.20 8.07
N ILE A 26 3.82 15.95 7.01
CA ILE A 26 2.86 16.94 6.47
C ILE A 26 1.74 17.20 7.48
N CYS A 27 1.05 16.17 7.96
CA CYS A 27 -0.02 16.31 8.95
C CYS A 27 0.51 16.84 10.29
N GLY A 28 1.69 16.39 10.71
CA GLY A 28 2.34 16.87 11.93
C GLY A 28 2.70 18.35 11.85
N ARG A 29 3.14 18.85 10.68
CA ARG A 29 3.45 20.27 10.47
C ARG A 29 2.22 21.14 10.29
N SER A 30 1.19 20.66 9.60
CA SER A 30 -0.02 21.44 9.31
C SER A 30 -1.03 21.48 10.46
N PHE A 31 -1.16 20.40 11.23
CA PHE A 31 -2.19 20.25 12.27
C PHE A 31 -1.63 19.96 13.67
N GLY A 32 -0.30 19.90 13.82
CA GLY A 32 0.33 19.55 15.09
C GLY A 32 0.17 20.60 16.18
N ARG A 33 -0.84 20.42 17.03
CA ARG A 33 -1.05 21.21 18.25
C ARG A 33 -0.70 20.42 19.50
N HIS A 34 -0.98 19.12 19.53
CA HIS A 34 -0.74 18.26 20.69
C HIS A 34 0.47 17.34 20.50
N SER A 35 1.55 17.61 21.23
CA SER A 35 2.76 16.75 21.24
C SER A 35 2.48 15.37 21.82
N LEU A 36 2.97 14.33 21.12
CA LEU A 36 2.75 12.92 21.40
C LEU A 36 3.63 12.41 22.55
N ILE A 37 4.87 12.91 22.66
CA ILE A 37 5.87 12.52 23.68
C ILE A 37 6.67 13.75 24.11
N ARG A 38 6.85 13.95 25.43
CA ARG A 38 7.61 15.08 26.02
C ARG A 38 9.10 15.07 25.65
N LEU A 39 9.63 13.91 25.25
CA LEU A 39 11.00 13.71 24.76
C LEU A 39 11.20 14.18 23.31
N SER A 40 10.12 14.33 22.51
CA SER A 40 10.18 14.76 21.12
C SER A 40 9.06 15.78 20.84
N PRO A 41 9.27 17.07 21.18
CA PRO A 41 8.26 18.13 21.09
C PRO A 41 7.81 18.46 19.65
N LYS A 42 8.33 17.76 18.64
CA LYS A 42 7.98 17.94 17.22
C LYS A 42 7.06 16.83 16.67
N LYS A 43 6.80 15.76 17.43
CA LYS A 43 5.88 14.68 17.03
C LYS A 43 4.51 14.92 17.66
N THR A 44 3.44 14.93 16.87
CA THR A 44 2.08 15.24 17.34
C THR A 44 1.12 14.06 17.18
N TRP A 45 0.11 13.96 18.06
CA TRP A 45 -0.93 12.92 18.02
C TRP A 45 -1.80 13.03 16.76
N GLU A 46 -2.10 14.26 16.36
CA GLU A 46 -2.82 14.56 15.12
C GLU A 46 -2.02 14.13 13.89
N GLY A 47 -0.69 14.31 13.91
CA GLY A 47 0.19 13.88 12.82
C GLY A 47 0.24 12.36 12.68
N PHE A 48 0.26 11.62 13.79
CA PHE A 48 0.26 10.16 13.77
C PHE A 48 -1.04 9.58 13.21
N ILE A 49 -2.19 10.08 13.68
CA ILE A 49 -3.49 9.60 13.21
C ILE A 49 -3.74 10.02 11.76
N GLY A 50 -3.40 11.27 11.42
CA GLY A 50 -3.49 11.77 10.04
C GLY A 50 -2.66 10.93 9.08
N ALA A 51 -1.42 10.59 9.47
CA ALA A 51 -0.56 9.71 8.69
C ALA A 51 -1.13 8.29 8.55
N ALA A 52 -1.69 7.71 9.61
CA ALA A 52 -2.27 6.38 9.55
C ALA A 52 -3.44 6.33 8.55
N VAL A 53 -4.36 7.30 8.62
CA VAL A 53 -5.51 7.37 7.72
C VAL A 53 -5.06 7.59 6.27
N LEU A 54 -4.15 8.55 6.03
CA LEU A 54 -3.66 8.83 4.68
C LEU A 54 -2.84 7.68 4.09
N THR A 55 -2.06 6.97 4.91
CA THR A 55 -1.30 5.79 4.47
C THR A 55 -2.23 4.65 4.06
N ILE A 56 -3.35 4.44 4.75
CA ILE A 56 -4.35 3.43 4.37
C ILE A 56 -4.95 3.78 3.01
N VAL A 57 -5.39 5.03 2.83
CA VAL A 57 -5.94 5.51 1.56
C VAL A 57 -4.91 5.39 0.43
N TRP A 58 -3.65 5.75 0.71
CA TRP A 58 -2.55 5.60 -0.23
C TRP A 58 -2.31 4.14 -0.60
N GLY A 59 -2.39 3.20 0.34
CA GLY A 59 -2.25 1.77 0.07
C GLY A 59 -3.28 1.26 -0.92
N PHE A 60 -4.55 1.60 -0.76
CA PHE A 60 -5.60 1.24 -1.71
C PHE A 60 -5.37 1.86 -3.08
N TYR A 61 -5.07 3.16 -3.12
CA TYR A 61 -4.80 3.87 -4.37
C TYR A 61 -3.58 3.30 -5.10
N PHE A 62 -2.48 3.08 -4.39
CA PHE A 62 -1.24 2.60 -4.98
C PHE A 62 -1.34 1.13 -5.41
N SER A 63 -2.05 0.30 -4.66
CA SER A 63 -2.36 -1.08 -5.08
C SER A 63 -3.16 -1.08 -6.37
N TRP A 64 -4.20 -0.25 -6.47
CA TRP A 64 -5.00 -0.12 -7.70
C TRP A 64 -4.12 0.30 -8.89
N GLN A 65 -3.26 1.30 -8.69
CA GLN A 65 -2.37 1.78 -9.75
C GLN A 65 -1.38 0.70 -10.18
N LEU A 66 -0.73 0.01 -9.24
CA LEU A 66 0.22 -1.06 -9.55
C LEU A 66 -0.44 -2.24 -10.26
N SER A 67 -1.68 -2.59 -9.90
CA SER A 67 -2.45 -3.66 -10.56
C SER A 67 -2.78 -3.33 -12.02
N PHE A 68 -2.76 -2.07 -12.43
CA PHE A 68 -2.94 -1.67 -13.82
C PHE A 68 -1.70 -1.95 -14.68
N TRP A 69 -0.50 -2.05 -14.08
CA TRP A 69 0.74 -2.29 -14.82
C TRP A 69 1.10 -3.78 -14.79
N GLU A 70 0.95 -4.44 -15.95
CA GLU A 70 1.29 -5.87 -16.13
C GLU A 70 2.73 -6.18 -15.71
N LEU A 71 3.65 -5.23 -15.88
CA LEU A 71 5.06 -5.33 -15.47
C LEU A 71 5.26 -5.60 -13.97
N MET A 72 4.34 -5.13 -13.13
CA MET A 72 4.46 -5.14 -11.66
C MET A 72 3.84 -6.38 -11.03
N VAL A 73 2.80 -6.92 -11.70
CA VAL A 73 2.01 -8.07 -11.27
C VAL A 73 2.59 -9.38 -11.81
N CYS A 74 3.26 -9.32 -12.97
CA CYS A 74 3.81 -10.48 -13.63
C CYS A 74 5.09 -11.01 -12.95
N PRO A 75 5.20 -12.32 -12.65
CA PRO A 75 6.46 -12.91 -12.23
C PRO A 75 7.48 -12.85 -13.39
N LYS A 76 8.70 -12.39 -13.10
CA LYS A 76 9.77 -12.26 -14.11
C LYS A 76 10.93 -13.20 -13.80
N GLU A 77 11.14 -14.16 -14.68
CA GLU A 77 12.33 -15.05 -14.68
C GLU A 77 13.56 -14.38 -15.32
N SER A 78 13.37 -13.50 -16.30
CA SER A 78 14.45 -12.74 -16.96
C SER A 78 13.92 -11.43 -17.55
N LEU A 79 14.72 -10.35 -17.51
CA LEU A 79 14.32 -9.02 -18.02
C LEU A 79 13.94 -9.02 -19.52
N ALA A 80 14.32 -10.05 -20.27
CA ALA A 80 14.07 -10.22 -21.70
C ALA A 80 12.78 -11.00 -22.04
N SER A 81 12.04 -11.52 -21.05
CA SER A 81 10.81 -12.29 -21.32
C SER A 81 9.63 -11.38 -21.68
N ALA A 82 8.76 -11.86 -22.59
CA ALA A 82 7.60 -11.13 -23.07
C ALA A 82 6.67 -10.70 -21.92
N ASN A 83 5.99 -9.55 -22.08
CA ASN A 83 5.10 -8.98 -21.05
C ASN A 83 3.85 -9.83 -20.76
N SER A 84 3.61 -10.87 -21.53
CA SER A 84 2.45 -11.75 -21.46
C SER A 84 2.72 -12.94 -20.52
N CYS A 85 2.27 -12.83 -19.28
CA CYS A 85 2.18 -13.96 -18.34
C CYS A 85 0.75 -14.07 -17.78
N GLU A 86 0.44 -15.23 -17.21
CA GLU A 86 -0.83 -15.44 -16.51
C GLU A 86 -0.73 -14.84 -15.10
N PRO A 87 -1.49 -13.77 -14.78
CA PRO A 87 -1.39 -13.12 -13.47
C PRO A 87 -1.95 -14.04 -12.36
N SER A 88 -1.32 -13.98 -11.18
CA SER A 88 -1.78 -14.74 -10.02
C SER A 88 -3.26 -14.46 -9.71
N PRO A 89 -4.04 -15.47 -9.28
CA PRO A 89 -5.48 -15.34 -9.04
C PRO A 89 -5.84 -14.31 -7.95
N MET A 90 -4.87 -13.81 -7.18
CA MET A 90 -5.07 -12.70 -6.24
C MET A 90 -5.31 -11.34 -6.91
N PHE A 91 -4.87 -11.15 -8.17
CA PHE A 91 -5.04 -9.91 -8.92
C PHE A 91 -6.24 -9.93 -9.87
N LEU A 92 -6.93 -11.07 -9.95
CA LEU A 92 -8.14 -11.23 -10.76
C LEU A 92 -9.39 -10.97 -9.90
N PRO A 93 -10.38 -10.22 -10.41
CA PRO A 93 -11.65 -10.04 -9.70
C PRO A 93 -12.33 -11.40 -9.51
N ARG A 94 -12.57 -11.77 -8.25
CA ARG A 94 -13.27 -13.01 -7.89
C ARG A 94 -14.70 -12.70 -7.49
N GLN A 95 -15.64 -13.49 -8.00
CA GLN A 95 -17.03 -13.50 -7.55
C GLN A 95 -17.15 -14.47 -6.37
N TYR A 96 -17.53 -13.96 -5.19
CA TYR A 96 -17.84 -14.77 -4.03
C TYR A 96 -19.35 -14.95 -3.94
N PRO A 97 -19.88 -16.19 -3.99
CA PRO A 97 -21.30 -16.42 -3.77
C PRO A 97 -21.65 -16.07 -2.31
N VAL A 98 -22.68 -15.23 -2.13
CA VAL A 98 -23.19 -14.91 -0.80
C VAL A 98 -23.95 -16.14 -0.30
N PRO A 99 -23.61 -16.71 0.88
CA PRO A 99 -24.38 -17.81 1.43
C PRO A 99 -25.81 -17.32 1.66
N SER A 100 -26.79 -17.96 1.03
CA SER A 100 -28.20 -17.70 1.28
C SER A 100 -28.47 -17.97 2.75
N VAL A 101 -29.08 -17.00 3.44
CA VAL A 101 -29.59 -17.20 4.80
C VAL A 101 -30.60 -18.36 4.70
N ALA A 102 -30.25 -19.52 5.24
CA ALA A 102 -31.20 -20.61 5.40
C ALA A 102 -32.24 -20.14 6.41
N GLU A 103 -33.47 -19.93 5.94
CA GLU A 103 -34.66 -19.78 6.79
C GLU A 103 -34.93 -21.05 7.60
#